data_AF-A0A544ZJ19-F1
#
_entry.id   AF-A0A544ZJ19-F1
#
_cell.length_a   1.000
_cell.length_b   1.000
_cell.length_c   1.000
_cell.angle_alpha   90.00
_cell.angle_beta   90.00
_cell.angle_gamma   90.00
#
_symmetry.space_group_name_H-M   'P 1'
#
loop_
_entity.id
_entity.type
_entity.pdbx_description
1 polymer ?
#
loop_
_entity_poly.entity_id
_entity_poly.type
_entity_poly.pdbx_seq_one_letter_code
_entity_poly.pdbx_strand_id
1 'polypeptide(L)'
;MLDRSLVQIAEASADARTYDRKTIYEVADVWDNNTFPLFHAATALTSVGRERRARAALTWMAHLGSERRSWMIEQAAAAGHSLERFLPPPVAKPLYTRDWRGHVTPLFMPLTAEATLELATDYDLAAAQVHTLLIERVGTRLTACLVLVAPRRYDAGLQTGDPPELTLWLEDATDVHFDSDDRLGVALHRRAGTVNR
;
A
#
# COMPACT_ATOMS: atom_id res chain seq x y z
N MET A 1 15.16 3.05 15.07
CA MET A 1 14.15 3.09 13.99
C MET A 1 14.59 4.00 12.84
N LEU A 2 14.91 5.28 13.09
CA LEU A 2 15.37 6.21 12.04
C LEU A 2 16.65 5.75 11.34
N ASP A 3 17.70 5.44 12.08
CA ASP A 3 18.99 5.00 11.49
C ASP A 3 18.82 3.79 10.58
N ARG A 4 17.97 2.84 10.99
CA ARG A 4 17.65 1.65 10.21
C ARG A 4 16.81 1.96 8.97
N SER A 5 15.91 2.93 9.06
CA SER A 5 15.16 3.44 7.89
C SER A 5 16.12 4.05 6.86
N LEU A 6 17.15 4.78 7.30
CA LEU A 6 18.17 5.33 6.41
C LEU A 6 19.01 4.22 5.75
N VAL A 7 19.37 3.18 6.48
CA VAL A 7 20.05 1.99 5.91
C VAL A 7 19.17 1.31 4.87
N GLN A 8 17.88 1.08 5.16
CA GLN A 8 16.95 0.47 4.21
C GLN A 8 16.78 1.30 2.93
N ILE A 9 16.66 2.62 3.05
CA ILE A 9 16.58 3.51 1.87
C ILE A 9 17.88 3.46 1.07
N ALA A 10 19.04 3.48 1.74
CA ALA A 10 20.34 3.37 1.07
C ALA A 10 20.49 2.04 0.33
N GLU A 11 20.11 0.93 0.94
CA GLU A 11 20.12 -0.40 0.31
C GLU A 11 19.16 -0.45 -0.88
N ALA A 12 17.94 0.06 -0.72
CA ALA A 12 16.91 0.09 -1.76
C ALA A 12 17.27 1.01 -2.95
N SER A 13 18.18 1.97 -2.75
CA SER A 13 18.63 2.92 -3.78
C SER A 13 20.05 2.65 -4.31
N ALA A 14 20.73 1.59 -3.84
CA ALA A 14 22.15 1.36 -4.10
C ALA A 14 22.48 1.06 -5.57
N ASP A 15 21.56 0.44 -6.32
CA ASP A 15 21.74 0.11 -7.74
C ASP A 15 20.48 0.50 -8.53
N ALA A 16 20.66 1.27 -9.60
CA ALA A 16 19.58 1.67 -10.51
C ALA A 16 18.83 0.47 -11.13
N ARG A 17 19.49 -0.70 -11.28
CA ARG A 17 18.86 -1.92 -11.81
C ARG A 17 17.95 -2.63 -10.81
N THR A 18 18.17 -2.42 -9.52
CA THR A 18 17.39 -3.02 -8.43
C THR A 18 16.73 -1.95 -7.56
N TYR A 19 16.60 -0.74 -8.10
CA TYR A 19 16.03 0.40 -7.39
C TYR A 19 14.62 0.07 -6.93
N ASP A 20 14.43 0.02 -5.62
CA ASP A 20 13.18 -0.40 -5.00
C ASP A 20 12.43 0.82 -4.47
N ARG A 21 11.68 1.45 -5.38
CA ARG A 21 10.86 2.63 -5.07
C ARG A 21 9.84 2.34 -3.98
N LYS A 22 9.26 1.15 -3.95
CA LYS A 22 8.21 0.77 -3.00
C LYS A 22 8.77 0.75 -1.58
N THR A 23 9.90 0.08 -1.38
CA THR A 23 10.58 0.08 -0.07
C THR A 23 10.93 1.50 0.38
N ILE A 24 11.47 2.34 -0.52
CA ILE A 24 11.79 3.74 -0.19
C ILE A 24 10.53 4.51 0.22
N TYR A 25 9.45 4.38 -0.55
CA TYR A 25 8.17 5.05 -0.27
C TYR A 25 7.58 4.61 1.07
N GLU A 26 7.50 3.31 1.33
CA GLU A 26 6.93 2.76 2.56
C GLU A 26 7.73 3.19 3.79
N VAL A 27 9.06 3.17 3.70
CA VAL A 27 9.94 3.61 4.79
C VAL A 27 9.84 5.13 4.98
N ALA A 28 9.82 5.92 3.91
CA ALA A 28 9.70 7.38 3.98
C ALA A 28 8.33 7.83 4.51
N ASP A 29 7.24 7.16 4.12
CA ASP A 29 5.87 7.43 4.57
C ASP A 29 5.71 7.25 6.09
N VAL A 30 6.52 6.36 6.70
CA VAL A 30 6.62 6.31 8.16
C VAL A 30 7.06 7.66 8.73
N TRP A 31 8.00 8.35 8.11
CA TRP A 31 8.60 9.54 8.70
C TRP A 31 7.83 10.81 8.41
N ASP A 32 7.12 10.89 7.27
CA ASP A 32 6.40 12.10 6.85
C ASP A 32 5.44 12.61 7.94
N ASN A 33 4.61 11.73 8.48
CA ASN A 33 3.62 12.09 9.52
C ASN A 33 4.12 11.92 10.97
N ASN A 34 5.32 11.36 11.18
CA ASN A 34 5.78 10.97 12.52
C ASN A 34 7.05 11.67 12.99
N THR A 35 7.76 12.37 12.09
CA THR A 35 8.94 13.16 12.44
C THR A 35 8.61 14.18 13.51
N PHE A 36 7.61 15.05 13.28
CA PHE A 36 7.24 16.07 14.24
C PHE A 36 6.84 15.49 15.62
N PRO A 37 5.91 14.52 15.73
CA PRO A 37 5.56 13.90 17.02
C PRO A 37 6.75 13.30 17.78
N LEU A 38 7.67 12.64 17.08
CA LEU A 38 8.84 11.99 17.70
C LEU A 38 9.87 13.02 18.18
N PHE A 39 10.17 14.05 17.38
CA PHE A 39 11.04 15.15 17.81
C PHE A 39 10.42 15.95 18.97
N HIS A 40 9.11 16.20 18.92
CA HIS A 40 8.37 16.85 19.99
C HIS A 40 8.38 16.03 21.31
N ALA A 41 8.42 14.70 21.22
CA ALA A 41 8.65 13.84 22.37
C ALA A 41 10.09 13.95 22.88
N ALA A 42 11.09 13.81 22.00
CA ALA A 42 12.51 13.84 22.35
C ALA A 42 12.95 15.17 23.01
N THR A 43 12.36 16.29 22.58
CA THR A 43 12.65 17.64 23.06
C THR A 43 11.86 18.04 24.31
N ALA A 44 11.06 17.16 24.89
CA ALA A 44 10.32 17.47 26.11
C ALA A 44 11.25 17.74 27.30
N LEU A 45 10.98 18.83 28.02
CA LEU A 45 11.78 19.34 29.13
C LEU A 45 11.80 18.42 30.37
N THR A 46 10.79 17.56 30.51
CA THR A 46 10.66 16.66 31.66
C THR A 46 10.62 15.21 31.18
N SER A 47 11.12 14.29 32.02
CA SER A 47 11.05 12.84 31.77
C SER A 47 9.60 12.37 31.58
N VAL A 48 8.69 12.85 32.43
CA VAL A 48 7.24 12.56 32.36
C VAL A 48 6.63 13.10 31.06
N GLY A 49 6.98 14.32 30.66
CA GLY A 49 6.51 14.92 29.41
C GLY A 49 7.02 14.16 28.19
N ARG A 50 8.28 13.74 28.23
CA ARG A 50 8.92 12.92 27.19
C ARG A 50 8.20 11.59 27.02
N GLU A 51 7.98 10.87 28.12
CA GLU A 51 7.30 9.58 28.09
C GLU A 51 5.86 9.70 27.57
N ARG A 52 5.09 10.67 28.09
CA ARG A 52 3.71 10.89 27.67
C ARG A 52 3.62 11.18 26.17
N ARG A 53 4.48 12.05 25.64
CA ARG A 53 4.51 12.40 24.22
C ARG A 53 5.01 11.25 23.35
N ALA A 54 6.02 10.51 23.80
CA ALA A 54 6.50 9.33 23.09
C ALA A 54 5.40 8.28 22.98
N ARG A 55 4.67 7.99 24.06
CA ARG A 55 3.51 7.10 24.03
C ARG A 55 2.43 7.59 23.07
N ALA A 56 2.10 8.88 23.09
CA ALA A 56 1.12 9.45 22.17
C ALA A 56 1.54 9.29 20.70
N ALA A 57 2.81 9.57 20.37
CA ALA A 57 3.36 9.39 19.04
C ALA A 57 3.33 7.92 18.59
N LEU A 58 3.76 6.99 19.45
CA LEU A 58 3.74 5.55 19.16
C LEU A 58 2.31 5.03 18.96
N THR A 59 1.37 5.48 19.79
CA THR A 59 -0.05 5.16 19.64
C THR A 59 -0.57 5.66 18.30
N TRP A 60 -0.31 6.93 17.94
CA TRP A 60 -0.71 7.49 16.66
C TRP A 60 -0.17 6.68 15.48
N MET A 61 1.12 6.37 15.50
CA MET A 61 1.77 5.56 14.47
C MET A 61 1.11 4.18 14.30
N ALA A 62 0.84 3.49 15.40
CA ALA A 62 0.22 2.17 15.38
C ALA A 62 -1.24 2.18 14.88
N HIS A 63 -1.95 3.30 15.02
CA HIS A 63 -3.33 3.45 14.51
C HIS A 63 -3.39 3.56 12.98
N LEU A 64 -2.27 3.85 12.30
CA LEU A 64 -2.23 3.92 10.84
C LEU A 64 -2.35 2.55 10.15
N GLY A 65 -2.30 1.45 10.92
CA GLY A 65 -2.63 0.12 10.41
C GLY A 65 -1.84 -1.01 11.08
N SER A 66 -2.33 -2.24 10.88
CA SER A 66 -1.69 -3.46 11.39
C SER A 66 -0.27 -3.65 10.84
N GLU A 67 -0.07 -3.45 9.54
CA GLU A 67 1.24 -3.53 8.89
C GLU A 67 2.22 -2.51 9.50
N ARG A 68 1.78 -1.26 9.68
CA ARG A 68 2.56 -0.21 10.33
C ARG A 68 2.96 -0.62 11.75
N ARG A 69 2.01 -1.16 12.53
CA ARG A 69 2.29 -1.67 13.88
C ARG A 69 3.32 -2.80 13.88
N SER A 70 3.19 -3.78 12.99
CA SER A 70 4.14 -4.89 12.86
C SER A 70 5.55 -4.39 12.51
N TRP A 71 5.65 -3.50 11.52
CA TRP A 71 6.92 -2.87 11.14
C TRP A 71 7.56 -2.14 12.34
N MET A 72 6.79 -1.39 13.13
CA MET A 72 7.32 -0.71 14.32
C MET A 72 7.93 -1.69 15.33
N ILE A 73 7.27 -2.84 15.54
CA ILE A 73 7.75 -3.88 16.46
C ILE A 73 9.06 -4.48 15.94
N GLU A 74 9.12 -4.84 14.66
CA GLU A 74 10.31 -5.42 14.03
C GLU A 74 11.50 -4.46 14.08
N GLN A 75 11.29 -3.19 13.71
CA GLN A 75 12.37 -2.19 13.71
C GLN A 75 12.85 -1.85 15.12
N ALA A 76 11.96 -1.86 16.13
CA ALA A 76 12.35 -1.66 17.52
C ALA A 76 13.11 -2.88 18.08
N ALA A 77 12.64 -4.09 17.77
CA ALA A 77 13.28 -5.33 18.19
C ALA A 77 14.69 -5.47 17.61
N ALA A 78 14.89 -5.10 16.34
CA ALA A 78 16.20 -5.05 15.70
C ALA A 78 17.18 -4.07 16.39
N ALA A 79 16.67 -3.07 17.11
CA ALA A 79 17.46 -2.15 17.94
C ALA A 79 17.55 -2.58 19.42
N GLY A 80 17.07 -3.79 19.76
CA GLY A 80 17.10 -4.31 21.14
C GLY A 80 15.98 -3.79 22.04
N HIS A 81 14.89 -3.24 21.46
CA HIS A 81 13.78 -2.66 22.23
C HIS A 81 12.47 -3.44 22.04
N SER A 82 11.83 -3.85 23.13
CA SER A 82 10.49 -4.43 23.12
C SER A 82 9.42 -3.32 23.14
N LEU A 83 8.83 -3.07 21.97
CA LEU A 83 7.83 -2.02 21.78
C LEU A 83 6.39 -2.50 21.95
N GLU A 84 6.14 -3.80 21.76
CA GLU A 84 4.80 -4.39 21.67
C GLU A 84 3.89 -4.03 22.86
N ARG A 85 4.44 -4.09 24.08
CA ARG A 85 3.72 -3.77 25.33
C ARG A 85 3.26 -2.30 25.44
N PHE A 86 3.78 -1.42 24.59
CA PHE A 86 3.48 0.01 24.60
C PHE A 86 2.55 0.43 23.47
N LEU A 87 2.30 -0.47 22.51
CA LEU A 87 1.42 -0.18 21.38
C LEU A 87 -0.01 -0.63 21.69
N PRO A 88 -1.02 0.12 21.23
CA PRO A 88 -2.39 -0.37 21.26
C PRO A 88 -2.53 -1.68 20.46
N PRO A 89 -3.60 -2.46 20.71
CA PRO A 89 -3.93 -3.60 19.85
C PRO A 89 -4.17 -3.12 18.42
N PRO A 90 -3.95 -3.98 17.40
CA PRO A 90 -4.22 -3.62 16.02
C PRO A 90 -5.70 -3.26 15.84
N VAL A 91 -5.95 -2.11 15.23
CA VAL A 91 -7.30 -1.66 14.87
C VAL A 91 -7.67 -2.30 13.53
N ALA A 92 -8.88 -2.86 13.43
CA ALA A 92 -9.38 -3.38 12.17
C ALA A 92 -9.50 -2.25 11.14
N LYS A 93 -9.04 -2.48 9.90
CA LYS A 93 -9.23 -1.51 8.81
C LYS A 93 -10.75 -1.34 8.58
N PRO A 94 -11.28 -0.11 8.55
CA PRO A 94 -12.70 0.12 8.26
C PRO A 94 -13.04 -0.39 6.84
N LEU A 95 -14.27 -0.87 6.65
CA LEU A 95 -14.74 -1.47 5.39
C LEU A 95 -14.74 -0.50 4.20
N TYR A 96 -14.71 0.80 4.47
CA TYR A 96 -14.60 1.86 3.48
C TYR A 96 -13.93 3.06 4.15
N THR A 97 -13.18 3.82 3.39
CA THR A 97 -12.63 5.10 3.84
C THR A 97 -13.35 6.23 3.12
N ARG A 98 -13.52 7.35 3.83
CA ARG A 98 -14.02 8.58 3.25
C ARG A 98 -12.87 9.58 3.26
N ASP A 99 -12.54 10.14 2.11
CA ASP A 99 -11.54 11.20 2.04
C ASP A 99 -12.06 12.47 2.74
N TRP A 100 -11.19 13.46 2.91
CA TRP A 100 -11.53 14.74 3.55
C TRP A 100 -12.56 15.56 2.75
N ARG A 101 -12.82 15.23 1.47
CA ARG A 101 -13.85 15.83 0.61
C ARG A 101 -15.17 15.07 0.65
N GLY A 102 -15.23 13.94 1.34
CA GLY A 102 -16.43 13.12 1.44
C GLY A 102 -16.51 11.98 0.41
N HIS A 103 -15.52 11.81 -0.47
CA HIS A 103 -15.50 10.71 -1.43
C HIS A 103 -15.23 9.39 -0.73
N VAL A 104 -16.08 8.41 -1.00
CA VAL A 104 -15.91 7.06 -0.48
C VAL A 104 -14.96 6.31 -1.39
N THR A 105 -13.83 5.87 -0.84
CA THR A 105 -12.93 4.95 -1.54
C THR A 105 -13.31 3.53 -1.13
N PRO A 106 -13.62 2.64 -2.10
CA PRO A 106 -13.90 1.24 -1.79
C PRO A 106 -12.65 0.55 -1.21
N LEU A 107 -12.86 -0.52 -0.43
CA LEU A 107 -11.76 -1.32 0.09
C LEU A 107 -11.03 -2.03 -1.06
N PHE A 108 -9.72 -2.22 -0.92
CA PHE A 108 -9.00 -3.21 -1.71
C PHE A 108 -9.60 -4.59 -1.44
N MET A 109 -10.15 -5.21 -2.48
CA MET A 109 -10.60 -6.60 -2.43
C MET A 109 -9.59 -7.50 -3.16
N PRO A 110 -9.33 -8.72 -2.66
CA PRO A 110 -8.56 -9.70 -3.41
C PRO A 110 -9.23 -9.96 -4.77
N LEU A 111 -8.45 -9.97 -5.85
CA LEU A 111 -8.95 -10.35 -7.17
C LEU A 111 -9.11 -11.88 -7.21
N THR A 112 -10.30 -12.36 -6.90
CA THR A 112 -10.69 -13.78 -7.05
C THR A 112 -11.58 -13.99 -8.28
N ALA A 113 -11.85 -15.25 -8.61
CA ALA A 113 -12.80 -15.57 -9.68
C ALA A 113 -14.21 -15.02 -9.36
N GLU A 114 -14.62 -15.11 -8.10
CA GLU A 114 -15.90 -14.59 -7.60
C GLU A 114 -15.94 -13.06 -7.71
N ALA A 115 -14.88 -12.37 -7.25
CA ALA A 115 -14.76 -10.92 -7.39
C ALA A 115 -14.84 -10.46 -8.85
N THR A 116 -14.24 -11.24 -9.76
CA THR A 116 -14.28 -10.94 -11.20
C THR A 116 -15.70 -11.10 -11.76
N LEU A 117 -16.45 -12.11 -11.32
CA LEU A 117 -17.85 -12.32 -11.70
C LEU A 117 -18.77 -11.21 -11.16
N GLU A 118 -18.54 -10.77 -9.92
CA GLU A 118 -19.26 -9.63 -9.34
C GLU A 118 -19.01 -8.36 -10.15
N LEU A 119 -17.73 -8.05 -10.45
CA LEU A 119 -17.37 -6.90 -11.29
C LEU A 119 -17.97 -6.99 -12.70
N ALA A 120 -18.04 -8.18 -13.29
CA ALA A 120 -18.64 -8.39 -14.62
C ALA A 120 -20.17 -8.17 -14.66
N THR A 121 -20.83 -8.11 -13.50
CA THR A 121 -22.25 -7.75 -13.40
C THR A 121 -22.45 -6.26 -13.65
N ASP A 122 -21.56 -5.44 -13.08
CA ASP A 122 -21.64 -3.98 -13.08
C ASP A 122 -20.88 -3.33 -14.25
N TYR A 123 -19.82 -3.98 -14.72
CA TYR A 123 -18.90 -3.46 -15.74
C TYR A 123 -18.77 -4.39 -16.93
N ASP A 124 -18.64 -3.82 -18.12
CA ASP A 124 -18.32 -4.56 -19.33
C ASP A 124 -16.80 -4.78 -19.44
N LEU A 125 -16.32 -5.80 -18.73
CA LEU A 125 -14.89 -6.15 -18.68
C LEU A 125 -14.33 -6.53 -20.06
N ALA A 126 -15.17 -6.99 -20.99
CA ALA A 126 -14.74 -7.33 -22.35
C ALA A 126 -14.45 -6.09 -23.21
N ALA A 127 -15.07 -4.95 -22.87
CA ALA A 127 -14.81 -3.65 -23.50
C ALA A 127 -13.81 -2.80 -22.69
N ALA A 128 -13.21 -3.36 -21.64
CA ALA A 128 -12.26 -2.63 -20.82
C ALA A 128 -10.98 -2.32 -21.60
N GLN A 129 -10.45 -1.12 -21.40
CA GLN A 129 -9.21 -0.68 -22.03
C GLN A 129 -8.15 -0.40 -20.98
N VAL A 130 -6.90 -0.70 -21.31
CA VAL A 130 -5.76 -0.39 -20.46
C VAL A 130 -5.51 1.11 -20.51
N HIS A 131 -5.73 1.78 -19.37
CA HIS A 131 -5.46 3.21 -19.23
C HIS A 131 -4.03 3.46 -18.74
N THR A 132 -3.58 2.69 -17.76
CA THR A 132 -2.21 2.78 -17.21
C THR A 132 -1.69 1.39 -16.89
N LEU A 133 -0.45 1.11 -17.28
CA LEU A 133 0.32 -0.04 -16.83
C LEU A 133 1.65 0.45 -16.26
N LEU A 134 1.84 0.25 -14.96
CA LEU A 134 3.08 0.51 -14.26
C LEU A 134 3.65 -0.82 -13.78
N ILE A 135 4.90 -1.12 -14.13
CA ILE A 135 5.61 -2.31 -13.69
C ILE A 135 6.92 -1.86 -13.06
N GLU A 136 7.15 -2.29 -11.83
CA GLU A 136 8.32 -1.94 -11.06
C GLU A 136 9.00 -3.19 -10.53
N ARG A 137 10.33 -3.16 -10.50
CA ARG A 137 11.12 -4.21 -9.87
C ARG A 137 11.28 -3.89 -8.38
N VAL A 138 10.99 -4.89 -7.54
CA VAL A 138 11.16 -4.86 -6.09
C VAL A 138 12.08 -6.05 -5.76
N GLY A 139 13.38 -5.77 -5.59
CA GLY A 139 14.42 -6.81 -5.49
C GLY A 139 14.45 -7.74 -6.72
N THR A 140 14.14 -9.03 -6.51
CA THR A 140 14.05 -10.04 -7.59
C THR A 140 12.65 -10.24 -8.15
N ARG A 141 11.65 -9.49 -7.67
CA ARG A 141 10.23 -9.61 -8.04
C ARG A 141 9.76 -8.39 -8.81
N LEU A 142 8.58 -8.49 -9.43
CA LEU A 142 7.88 -7.37 -10.01
C LEU A 142 6.63 -7.05 -9.19
N THR A 143 6.32 -5.76 -9.07
CA THR A 143 5.02 -5.24 -8.64
C THR A 143 4.40 -4.53 -9.83
N ALA A 144 3.13 -4.78 -10.10
CA ALA A 144 2.40 -4.16 -11.19
C ALA A 144 1.18 -3.41 -10.67
N CYS A 145 0.92 -2.23 -11.26
CA CYS A 145 -0.34 -1.51 -11.14
C CYS A 145 -0.95 -1.39 -12.53
N LEU A 146 -2.18 -1.88 -12.66
CA LEU A 146 -2.95 -1.86 -13.89
C LEU A 146 -4.23 -1.07 -13.63
N VAL A 147 -4.43 0.00 -14.39
CA VAL A 147 -5.67 0.79 -14.39
C VAL A 147 -6.43 0.46 -15.66
N LEU A 148 -7.63 -0.08 -15.50
CA LEU A 148 -8.55 -0.36 -16.59
C LEU A 148 -9.69 0.64 -16.59
N VAL A 149 -10.04 1.17 -17.76
CA VAL A 149 -11.29 1.87 -17.96
C VAL A 149 -12.31 0.86 -18.47
N ALA A 150 -13.33 0.57 -17.67
CA ALA A 150 -14.34 -0.45 -17.98
C ALA A 150 -15.75 0.16 -18.05
N PRO A 151 -16.43 0.16 -19.20
CA PRO A 151 -17.77 0.76 -19.31
C PRO A 151 -18.76 0.16 -18.29
N ARG A 152 -19.60 0.99 -17.67
CA ARG A 152 -20.69 0.50 -16.80
C ARG A 152 -21.77 -0.16 -17.66
N ARG A 153 -22.38 -1.22 -17.14
CA ARG A 153 -23.56 -1.86 -17.75
C ARG A 153 -24.87 -1.18 -17.38
N TYR A 154 -24.83 -0.27 -16.41
CA TYR A 154 -25.97 0.53 -15.96
C TYR A 154 -25.75 2.02 -16.26
N ASP A 155 -26.86 2.75 -16.42
CA ASP A 155 -26.83 4.20 -16.59
C ASP A 155 -26.45 4.88 -15.28
N ALA A 156 -25.36 5.64 -15.29
CA ALA A 156 -24.86 6.37 -14.12
C ALA A 156 -25.48 7.77 -13.97
N GLY A 157 -26.39 8.17 -14.87
CA GLY A 157 -27.04 9.47 -14.88
C GLY A 157 -26.11 10.63 -15.30
N LEU A 158 -26.62 11.86 -15.16
CA LEU A 158 -26.00 13.12 -15.64
C LEU A 158 -24.67 13.52 -14.96
N GLN A 159 -24.12 12.71 -14.06
CA GLN A 159 -22.78 12.91 -13.55
C GLN A 159 -21.77 12.28 -14.51
N THR A 160 -21.56 12.90 -15.67
CA THR A 160 -20.41 12.63 -16.55
C THR A 160 -19.14 13.22 -15.92
N GLY A 161 -18.75 12.64 -14.78
CA GLY A 161 -17.35 12.59 -14.36
C GLY A 161 -16.65 11.44 -15.07
N ASP A 162 -15.33 11.45 -15.07
CA ASP A 162 -14.42 10.55 -15.78
C ASP A 162 -14.88 9.06 -15.84
N PRO A 163 -14.54 8.34 -16.93
CA PRO A 163 -14.96 6.95 -17.07
C PRO A 163 -14.45 6.12 -15.88
N PRO A 164 -15.24 5.14 -15.40
CA PRO A 164 -14.88 4.39 -14.19
C PRO A 164 -13.56 3.63 -14.37
N GLU A 165 -12.69 3.79 -13.39
CA GLU A 165 -11.40 3.13 -13.34
C GLU A 165 -11.43 1.96 -12.36
N LEU A 166 -10.98 0.79 -12.84
CA LEU A 166 -10.66 -0.36 -12.00
C LEU A 166 -9.15 -0.39 -11.80
N THR A 167 -8.70 -0.14 -10.58
CA THR A 167 -7.27 -0.19 -10.23
C THR A 167 -6.94 -1.55 -9.64
N LEU A 168 -6.05 -2.27 -10.31
CA LEU A 168 -5.58 -3.60 -9.93
C LEU A 168 -4.11 -3.51 -9.52
N TRP A 169 -3.81 -4.01 -8.33
CA TRP A 169 -2.45 -4.14 -7.82
C TRP A 169 -2.06 -5.62 -7.79
N LEU A 170 -0.91 -5.93 -8.38
CA LEU A 170 -0.35 -7.28 -8.35
C LEU A 170 1.04 -7.26 -7.73
N GLU A 171 1.19 -7.99 -6.64
CA GLU A 171 2.47 -8.22 -5.97
C GLU A 171 3.06 -9.57 -6.40
N ASP A 172 4.39 -9.68 -6.34
CA ASP A 172 5.15 -10.89 -6.70
C ASP A 172 4.94 -11.39 -8.13
N ALA A 173 4.68 -10.49 -9.08
CA ALA A 173 4.63 -10.85 -10.49
C ALA A 173 6.01 -11.36 -10.94
N THR A 174 6.01 -12.42 -11.73
CA THR A 174 7.24 -12.98 -12.32
C THR A 174 7.40 -12.56 -13.77
N ASP A 175 6.29 -12.44 -14.50
CA ASP A 175 6.28 -12.18 -15.93
C ASP A 175 5.10 -11.27 -16.27
N VAL A 176 5.31 -10.38 -17.25
CA VAL A 176 4.28 -9.48 -17.78
C VAL A 176 4.31 -9.54 -19.30
N HIS A 177 3.13 -9.73 -19.89
CA HIS A 177 2.92 -9.63 -21.32
C HIS A 177 1.91 -8.52 -21.60
N PHE A 178 2.34 -7.51 -22.33
CA PHE A 178 1.49 -6.40 -22.78
C PHE A 178 1.73 -6.18 -24.26
N ASP A 179 0.67 -6.32 -25.04
CA ASP A 179 0.69 -5.93 -26.45
C ASP A 179 0.28 -4.46 -26.55
N SER A 180 1.26 -3.59 -26.82
CA SER A 180 1.00 -2.15 -26.90
C SER A 180 0.19 -1.74 -28.12
N ASP A 181 0.10 -2.61 -29.14
CA ASP A 181 -0.57 -2.31 -30.40
C ASP A 181 -2.08 -2.51 -30.30
N ASP A 182 -2.55 -3.42 -29.45
CA ASP A 182 -3.97 -3.61 -29.20
C ASP A 182 -4.51 -2.74 -28.05
N ARG A 183 -3.71 -2.49 -27.00
CA ARG A 183 -4.14 -1.84 -25.72
C ARG A 183 -5.37 -2.49 -25.07
N LEU A 184 -5.72 -3.70 -25.51
CA LEU A 184 -6.89 -4.45 -25.10
C LEU A 184 -6.52 -5.57 -24.12
N GLY A 185 -5.24 -5.97 -24.05
CA GLY A 185 -4.82 -7.08 -23.20
C GLY A 185 -3.53 -6.84 -22.41
N VAL A 186 -3.60 -7.00 -21.08
CA VAL A 186 -2.44 -7.23 -20.21
C VAL A 186 -2.60 -8.58 -19.55
N ALA A 187 -1.60 -9.45 -19.70
CA ALA A 187 -1.49 -10.68 -18.92
C ALA A 187 -0.37 -10.52 -17.88
N LEU A 188 -0.73 -10.68 -16.60
CA LEU A 188 0.20 -10.68 -15.47
C LEU A 188 0.26 -12.09 -14.88
N HIS A 189 1.46 -12.65 -14.80
CA HIS A 189 1.66 -13.97 -14.21
C HIS A 189 2.28 -13.85 -12.82
N ARG A 190 1.62 -14.45 -11.83
CA ARG A 190 2.16 -14.68 -10.49
C ARG A 190 2.60 -16.12 -10.38
N ARG A 191 3.72 -16.38 -9.70
CA ARG A 191 4.10 -17.75 -9.35
C ARG A 191 3.06 -18.35 -8.40
N ALA A 192 2.53 -19.53 -8.75
CA ALA A 192 1.66 -20.28 -7.85
C ALA A 192 2.43 -20.57 -6.55
N GLY A 193 1.94 -20.04 -5.43
CA GLY A 193 2.44 -20.41 -4.12
C GLY A 193 2.15 -21.90 -3.90
N THR A 194 3.19 -22.68 -3.66
CA THR A 194 3.02 -24.07 -3.23
C THR A 194 2.39 -24.00 -1.84
N VAL A 195 1.09 -24.26 -1.75
CA VAL A 195 0.44 -24.54 -0.47
C VAL A 195 0.94 -25.93 -0.07
N ASN A 196 1.99 -25.98 0.74
CA ASN A 196 2.27 -27.19 1.50
C ASN A 196 1.10 -27.34 2.49
N ARG A 197 0.30 -28.38 2.24
CA ARG A 197 -0.68 -28.89 3.20
C ARG A 197 0.03 -29.41 4.45
#